data_AF-A0A7W6G743-F1
#
_entry.id   AF-A0A7W6G743-F1
#
_cell.length_a   1.000
_cell.length_b   1.000
_cell.length_c   1.000
_cell.angle_alpha   90.00
_cell.angle_beta   90.00
_cell.angle_gamma   90.00
#
_symmetry.space_group_name_H-M   'P 1'
#
loop_
_entity.id
_entity.type
_entity.pdbx_description
1 polymer ?
#
loop_
_entity_poly.entity_id
_entity_poly.type
_entity_poly.pdbx_seq_one_letter_code
_entity_poly.pdbx_strand_id
1 'polypeptide(L)'
;MRAPSGSPTPALTVKAGLEGGLLGGVVIWIYEAVVWVGVQHMMPLAGIARNATGLVFGKAFQEALGSLAYLLGIAIHFGFALVWGVLFAVAWPGLRRRGWEASLAGLLLAPVLWVVMHVAIAIAGHEHPDYLDPAVIIGGIFSHIFYSVPMALWIRRRMA
;
A
#
# COMPACT_ATOMS: atom_id res chain seq x y z
N MET A 1 18.07 -16.42 -30.78
CA MET A 1 17.36 -15.15 -30.49
C MET A 1 18.00 -14.52 -29.26
N ARG A 2 18.63 -13.35 -29.39
CA ARG A 2 19.25 -12.61 -28.27
C ARG A 2 18.16 -11.90 -27.48
N ALA A 3 18.12 -12.09 -26.16
CA ALA A 3 17.29 -11.28 -25.27
C ALA A 3 17.67 -9.79 -25.40
N PRO A 4 16.72 -8.84 -25.35
CA PRO A 4 17.06 -7.43 -25.33
C PRO A 4 17.94 -7.13 -24.11
N SER A 5 19.18 -6.73 -24.38
CA SER A 5 20.25 -6.48 -23.42
C SER A 5 20.19 -5.06 -22.87
N GLY A 6 19.12 -4.71 -22.16
CA GLY A 6 18.99 -3.43 -21.50
C GLY A 6 18.23 -3.57 -20.19
N SER A 7 18.92 -3.35 -19.07
CA SER A 7 18.24 -3.04 -17.81
C SER A 7 17.26 -1.89 -18.05
N PRO A 8 16.03 -1.92 -17.50
CA PRO A 8 15.08 -0.82 -17.65
C PRO A 8 15.74 0.50 -17.26
N THR A 9 15.48 1.56 -18.03
CA THR A 9 16.02 2.88 -17.68
C THR A 9 15.48 3.33 -16.32
N PRO A 10 16.22 4.12 -15.54
CA PRO A 10 15.73 4.63 -14.26
C PRO A 10 14.38 5.33 -14.39
N ALA A 11 14.19 6.12 -15.45
CA ALA A 11 12.94 6.82 -15.72
C ALA A 11 11.76 5.86 -15.97
N LEU A 12 11.96 4.77 -16.70
CA LEU A 12 10.92 3.75 -16.91
C LEU A 12 10.57 3.05 -15.60
N THR A 13 11.58 2.68 -14.81
CA THR A 13 11.39 2.04 -13.51
C THR A 13 10.58 2.92 -12.56
N VAL A 14 10.96 4.19 -12.42
CA VAL A 14 10.24 5.14 -11.57
C VAL A 14 8.81 5.34 -12.09
N LYS A 15 8.63 5.56 -13.39
CA LYS A 15 7.28 5.75 -13.98
C LYS A 15 6.38 4.54 -13.76
N ALA A 16 6.87 3.32 -14.03
CA ALA A 16 6.11 2.09 -13.83
C ALA A 16 5.76 1.89 -12.35
N GLY A 17 6.69 2.20 -11.45
CA GLY A 17 6.48 2.14 -10.01
C GLY A 17 5.45 3.13 -9.51
N LEU A 18 5.49 4.38 -9.98
CA LEU A 18 4.48 5.40 -9.62
C LEU A 18 3.09 5.01 -10.13
N GLU A 19 2.97 4.61 -11.40
CA GLU A 19 1.69 4.16 -11.96
C GLU A 19 1.14 2.92 -11.22
N GLY A 20 2.00 1.94 -10.95
CA GLY A 20 1.63 0.73 -10.22
C GLY A 20 1.25 1.01 -8.77
N GLY A 21 2.02 1.86 -8.08
CA GLY A 21 1.76 2.26 -6.71
C GLY A 21 0.45 3.05 -6.58
N LEU A 22 0.16 3.93 -7.53
CA LEU A 22 -1.12 4.63 -7.61
C LEU A 22 -2.29 3.66 -7.82
N LEU A 23 -2.16 2.73 -8.78
CA LEU A 23 -3.18 1.72 -9.03
C LEU A 23 -3.44 0.88 -7.76
N GLY A 24 -2.38 0.34 -7.15
CA GLY A 24 -2.49 -0.41 -5.90
C GLY A 24 -3.14 0.42 -4.80
N GLY A 25 -2.71 1.68 -4.65
CA GLY A 25 -3.21 2.62 -3.65
C GLY A 25 -4.71 2.92 -3.79
N VAL A 26 -5.22 3.00 -5.02
CA VAL A 26 -6.66 3.13 -5.29
C VAL A 26 -7.40 1.84 -4.95
N VAL A 27 -6.87 0.68 -5.36
CA VAL A 27 -7.54 -0.60 -5.16
C VAL A 27 -7.65 -0.97 -3.67
N ILE A 28 -6.59 -0.79 -2.89
CA ILE A 28 -6.64 -1.02 -1.43
C ILE A 28 -7.66 -0.08 -0.76
N TRP A 29 -7.73 1.18 -1.18
CA TRP A 29 -8.66 2.12 -0.60
C TRP A 29 -10.11 1.75 -0.91
N ILE A 30 -10.40 1.29 -2.15
CA ILE A 30 -11.71 0.75 -2.49
C ILE A 30 -12.03 -0.47 -1.60
N TYR A 31 -11.07 -1.38 -1.41
CA TYR A 31 -11.24 -2.54 -0.54
C TYR A 31 -11.57 -2.12 0.91
N GLU A 32 -10.83 -1.18 1.48
CA GLU A 32 -11.04 -0.70 2.85
C GLU A 32 -12.38 0.03 2.99
N ALA A 33 -12.79 0.84 2.01
CA ALA A 33 -14.10 1.48 2.00
C ALA A 33 -15.24 0.45 1.94
N VAL A 34 -15.09 -0.62 1.15
CA VAL A 34 -16.13 -1.67 1.07
C VAL A 34 -16.12 -2.52 2.33
N VAL A 35 -14.97 -3.03 2.74
CA VAL A 35 -14.87 -4.07 3.78
C VAL A 35 -14.81 -3.45 5.17
N TRP A 36 -13.90 -2.50 5.42
CA TRP A 36 -13.70 -1.98 6.77
C TRP A 36 -14.83 -1.02 7.16
N VAL A 37 -15.25 -0.15 6.24
CA VAL A 37 -16.33 0.82 6.47
C VAL A 37 -17.70 0.18 6.23
N GLY A 38 -17.91 -0.43 5.05
CA GLY A 38 -19.23 -0.92 4.64
C GLY A 38 -19.66 -2.23 5.32
N VAL A 39 -18.77 -3.23 5.40
CA VAL A 39 -19.12 -4.56 5.94
C VAL A 39 -18.86 -4.64 7.43
N GLN A 40 -17.65 -4.29 7.86
CA GLN A 40 -17.18 -4.46 9.24
C GLN A 40 -17.52 -3.28 10.15
N HIS A 41 -17.93 -2.13 9.58
CA HIS A 41 -18.30 -0.93 10.34
C HIS A 41 -17.24 -0.48 11.37
N MET A 42 -15.96 -0.72 11.08
CA MET A 42 -14.86 -0.46 12.01
C MET A 42 -14.56 1.03 12.17
N MET A 43 -14.88 1.83 11.16
CA MET A 43 -14.66 3.27 11.14
C MET A 43 -15.57 3.96 10.10
N PRO A 44 -15.78 5.29 10.21
CA PRO A 44 -16.40 6.05 9.13
C PRO A 44 -15.45 6.17 7.92
N LEU A 45 -15.98 6.49 6.73
CA LEU A 45 -15.19 6.63 5.50
C LEU A 45 -14.02 7.62 5.62
N ALA A 46 -14.26 8.76 6.28
CA ALA A 46 -13.21 9.74 6.54
C ALA A 46 -12.12 9.21 7.51
N GLY A 47 -12.45 8.18 8.29
CA GLY A 47 -11.54 7.51 9.22
C GLY A 47 -10.36 6.86 8.52
N ILE A 48 -10.54 6.28 7.31
CA ILE A 48 -9.47 5.63 6.55
C ILE A 48 -8.31 6.60 6.34
N ALA A 49 -8.59 7.77 5.76
CA ALA A 49 -7.56 8.76 5.49
C ALA A 49 -7.03 9.39 6.80
N ARG A 50 -7.92 9.77 7.73
CA ARG A 50 -7.48 10.41 8.98
C ARG A 50 -6.50 9.55 9.76
N ASN A 51 -6.74 8.24 9.82
CA ASN A 51 -5.87 7.28 10.49
C ASN A 51 -4.43 7.30 9.96
N ALA A 52 -4.21 7.57 8.67
CA ALA A 52 -2.86 7.75 8.13
C ALA A 52 -2.16 9.01 8.69
N THR A 53 -2.90 10.09 8.96
CA THR A 53 -2.37 11.27 9.66
C THR A 53 -2.03 10.94 11.11
N GLY A 54 -2.93 10.24 11.82
CA GLY A 54 -2.70 9.79 13.20
C GLY A 54 -1.49 8.87 13.33
N LEU A 55 -1.28 7.98 12.36
CA LEU A 55 -0.10 7.11 12.31
C LEU A 55 1.21 7.91 12.26
N VAL A 56 1.30 8.91 11.39
CA VAL A 56 2.57 9.60 11.14
C VAL A 56 2.87 10.64 12.21
N PHE A 57 1.84 11.31 12.75
CA PHE A 57 2.01 12.48 13.61
C PHE A 57 1.35 12.35 15.00
N GLY A 58 0.63 11.27 15.25
CA GLY A 58 -0.11 11.02 16.49
C GLY A 58 -1.53 11.59 16.52
N LYS A 59 -2.35 11.02 17.39
CA LYS A 59 -3.78 11.36 17.56
C LYS A 59 -4.04 12.83 17.87
N ALA A 60 -3.26 13.40 18.78
CA ALA A 60 -3.41 14.79 19.19
C ALA A 60 -3.22 15.76 18.01
N PHE A 61 -2.27 15.47 17.13
CA PHE A 61 -2.03 16.26 15.92
C PHE A 61 -3.17 16.08 14.90
N GLN A 62 -3.63 14.85 14.70
CA GLN A 62 -4.78 14.54 13.86
C GLN A 62 -6.05 15.28 14.31
N GLU A 63 -6.32 15.31 15.63
CA GLU A 63 -7.45 16.03 16.21
C GLU A 63 -7.31 17.55 16.07
N ALA A 64 -6.12 18.09 16.35
CA ALA A 64 -5.84 19.52 16.20
C ALA A 64 -5.99 20.01 14.75
N LEU A 65 -5.65 19.16 13.76
CA LEU A 65 -5.85 19.45 12.34
C LEU A 65 -7.32 19.48 11.90
N GLY A 66 -8.24 18.88 12.68
CA GLY A 66 -9.65 18.81 12.31
C GLY A 66 -9.85 18.17 10.92
N SER A 67 -10.60 18.82 10.04
CA SER A 67 -10.90 18.32 8.69
C SER A 67 -9.67 18.20 7.78
N LEU A 68 -8.62 18.99 8.02
CA LEU A 68 -7.39 18.93 7.22
C LEU A 68 -6.63 17.60 7.40
N ALA A 69 -6.83 16.91 8.53
CA ALA A 69 -6.29 15.58 8.74
C ALA A 69 -6.78 14.56 7.71
N TYR A 70 -7.96 14.77 7.11
CA TYR A 70 -8.44 13.95 6.01
C TYR A 70 -7.56 14.14 4.78
N LEU A 71 -7.37 15.38 4.32
CA LEU A 71 -6.57 15.71 3.13
C LEU A 71 -5.10 15.30 3.30
N LEU A 72 -4.51 15.57 4.47
CA LEU A 72 -3.15 15.13 4.77
C LEU A 72 -3.05 13.61 4.77
N GLY A 73 -4.06 12.93 5.29
CA GLY A 73 -4.16 11.48 5.30
C GLY A 73 -4.17 10.86 3.90
N ILE A 74 -4.93 11.46 2.97
CA ILE A 74 -4.93 11.09 1.55
C ILE A 74 -3.51 11.16 0.98
N ALA A 75 -2.82 12.27 1.24
CA ALA A 75 -1.48 12.51 0.73
C ALA A 75 -0.46 11.51 1.31
N ILE A 76 -0.56 11.20 2.60
CA ILE A 76 0.27 10.19 3.27
C ILE A 76 0.03 8.81 2.66
N HIS A 77 -1.23 8.39 2.55
CA HIS A 77 -1.60 7.09 1.98
C HIS A 77 -1.03 6.89 0.58
N PHE A 78 -1.31 7.83 -0.32
CA PHE A 78 -0.78 7.74 -1.68
C PHE A 78 0.73 7.94 -1.73
N GLY A 79 1.31 8.74 -0.85
CA GLY A 79 2.77 8.86 -0.72
C GLY A 79 3.44 7.52 -0.44
N PHE A 80 2.97 6.78 0.57
CA PHE A 80 3.44 5.43 0.86
C PHE A 80 3.18 4.46 -0.29
N ALA A 81 1.97 4.49 -0.87
CA ALA A 81 1.62 3.64 -2.00
C ALA A 81 2.55 3.84 -3.21
N LEU A 82 2.92 5.09 -3.51
CA LEU A 82 3.86 5.42 -4.58
C LEU A 82 5.28 4.94 -4.26
N VAL A 83 5.76 5.17 -3.04
CA VAL A 83 7.10 4.73 -2.60
C VAL A 83 7.24 3.21 -2.73
N TRP A 84 6.27 2.45 -2.20
CA TRP A 84 6.29 0.99 -2.30
C TRP A 84 6.19 0.48 -3.74
N GLY A 85 5.41 1.16 -4.60
CA GLY A 85 5.36 0.88 -6.03
C GLY A 85 6.71 1.05 -6.72
N VAL A 86 7.43 2.14 -6.42
CA VAL A 86 8.78 2.38 -6.93
C VAL A 86 9.77 1.35 -6.40
N LEU A 87 9.74 1.02 -5.11
CA LEU A 87 10.61 0.00 -4.52
C LEU A 87 10.39 -1.37 -5.18
N PHE A 88 9.14 -1.76 -5.41
CA PHE A 88 8.84 -3.00 -6.13
C PHE A 88 9.35 -2.96 -7.58
N ALA A 89 9.15 -1.85 -8.31
CA ALA A 89 9.65 -1.68 -9.67
C ALA A 89 11.18 -1.79 -9.74
N VAL A 90 11.90 -1.26 -8.76
CA VAL A 90 13.36 -1.42 -8.63
C VAL A 90 13.76 -2.88 -8.42
N ALA A 91 13.04 -3.62 -7.57
CA ALA A 91 13.31 -5.03 -7.30
C ALA A 91 12.93 -5.96 -8.48
N TRP A 92 11.92 -5.58 -9.26
CA TRP A 92 11.27 -6.45 -10.26
C TRP A 92 12.22 -7.09 -11.28
N PRO A 93 13.19 -6.38 -11.91
CA PRO A 93 14.12 -7.01 -12.84
C PRO A 93 14.93 -8.15 -12.21
N GLY A 94 15.29 -8.02 -10.93
CA GLY A 94 16.01 -9.06 -10.19
C GLY A 94 15.14 -10.30 -9.93
N LEU A 95 13.90 -10.08 -9.50
CA LEU A 95 12.91 -11.15 -9.30
C LEU A 95 12.60 -11.88 -10.61
N ARG A 96 12.35 -11.13 -11.69
CA ARG A 96 12.08 -11.67 -13.03
C ARG A 96 13.24 -12.55 -13.54
N ARG A 97 14.50 -12.11 -13.38
CA ARG A 97 15.67 -12.90 -13.77
C ARG A 97 15.80 -14.22 -13.01
N ARG A 98 15.23 -14.29 -11.81
CA ARG A 98 15.19 -15.50 -10.96
C ARG A 98 13.95 -16.36 -11.22
N GLY A 99 13.13 -16.04 -12.24
CA GLY A 99 11.97 -16.83 -12.63
C GLY A 99 10.70 -16.58 -11.80
N TRP A 100 10.65 -15.50 -11.01
CA TRP A 100 9.47 -15.19 -10.21
C TRP A 100 8.31 -14.66 -11.04
N GLU A 101 7.10 -15.13 -10.74
CA GLU A 101 5.88 -14.49 -11.23
C GLU A 101 5.55 -13.22 -10.45
N ALA A 102 5.04 -12.19 -11.14
CA ALA A 102 4.69 -10.92 -10.51
C ALA A 102 3.54 -11.04 -9.50
N SER A 103 2.54 -11.86 -9.80
CA SER A 103 1.45 -12.19 -8.88
C SER A 103 1.97 -12.80 -7.58
N LEU A 104 2.85 -13.80 -7.68
CA LEU A 104 3.47 -14.45 -6.53
C LEU A 104 4.35 -13.48 -5.74
N ALA A 105 5.18 -12.68 -6.41
CA ALA A 105 6.00 -11.65 -5.76
C ALA A 105 5.15 -10.60 -5.04
N GLY A 106 4.04 -10.16 -5.65
CA GLY A 106 3.07 -9.26 -5.03
C GLY A 106 2.39 -9.91 -3.82
N LEU A 107 1.97 -11.17 -3.95
CA LEU A 107 1.34 -11.91 -2.85
C LEU A 107 2.27 -12.06 -1.64
N LEU A 108 3.57 -12.30 -1.86
CA LEU A 108 4.57 -12.35 -0.78
C LEU A 108 4.96 -10.97 -0.25
N LEU A 109 4.83 -9.92 -1.06
CA LEU A 109 5.03 -8.55 -0.60
C LEU A 109 3.90 -8.11 0.35
N ALA A 110 2.67 -8.57 0.14
CA ALA A 110 1.52 -8.20 0.97
C ALA A 110 1.75 -8.40 2.49
N PRO A 111 2.16 -9.59 2.99
CA PRO A 111 2.43 -9.77 4.41
C PRO A 111 3.62 -8.94 4.89
N VAL A 112 4.62 -8.65 4.04
CA VAL A 112 5.74 -7.77 4.43
C VAL A 112 5.26 -6.34 4.65
N LEU A 113 4.48 -5.79 3.71
CA LEU A 113 3.90 -4.46 3.84
C LEU A 113 2.96 -4.41 5.04
N TRP A 114 2.12 -5.43 5.19
CA TRP A 114 1.23 -5.55 6.32
C TRP A 114 2.01 -5.53 7.64
N VAL A 115 3.05 -6.35 7.82
CA VAL A 115 3.86 -6.32 9.06
C VAL A 115 4.42 -4.93 9.29
N VAL A 116 5.02 -4.30 8.28
CA VAL A 116 5.62 -2.97 8.43
C VAL A 116 4.57 -1.93 8.85
N MET A 117 3.45 -1.86 8.15
CA MET A 117 2.41 -0.87 8.42
C MET A 117 1.68 -1.17 9.72
N HIS A 118 1.25 -2.41 9.92
CA HIS A 118 0.42 -2.86 11.03
C HIS A 118 1.18 -2.81 12.37
N VAL A 119 2.45 -3.23 12.39
CA VAL A 119 3.29 -3.10 13.60
C VAL A 119 3.63 -1.65 13.88
N ALA A 120 3.94 -0.85 12.85
CA ALA A 120 4.18 0.59 13.03
C ALA A 120 2.96 1.27 13.65
N ILE A 121 1.75 0.95 13.18
CA ILE A 121 0.51 1.50 13.74
C ILE A 121 0.23 1.00 15.15
N ALA A 122 0.42 -0.31 15.40
CA ALA A 122 0.18 -0.87 16.74
C ALA A 122 1.13 -0.30 17.81
N ILE A 123 2.35 0.11 17.43
CA ILE A 123 3.32 0.73 18.34
C ILE A 123 3.09 2.25 18.46
N ALA A 124 2.87 2.93 17.33
CA ALA A 124 2.80 4.40 17.30
C ALA A 124 1.40 4.94 17.64
N GLY A 125 0.36 4.14 17.48
CA GLY A 125 -1.03 4.56 17.54
C GLY A 125 -1.76 4.08 18.79
N HIS A 126 -2.54 4.99 19.38
CA HIS A 126 -3.72 4.64 20.19
C HIS A 126 -5.01 4.86 19.36
N GLU A 127 -4.90 4.63 18.06
CA GLU A 127 -5.95 4.93 17.07
C GLU A 127 -6.99 3.81 17.01
N HIS A 128 -8.19 4.17 16.55
CA HIS A 128 -9.21 3.20 16.19
C HIS A 128 -9.14 2.94 14.68
N PRO A 129 -9.16 1.67 14.23
CA PRO A 129 -9.59 0.49 14.97
C PRO A 129 -8.45 -0.13 15.79
N ASP A 130 -8.76 -1.02 16.73
CA ASP A 130 -7.74 -1.73 17.52
C ASP A 130 -6.92 -2.65 16.60
N TYR A 131 -5.64 -2.31 16.41
CA TYR A 131 -4.73 -3.08 15.57
C TYR A 131 -4.34 -4.44 16.16
N LEU A 132 -4.76 -4.74 17.39
CA LEU A 132 -4.64 -6.08 17.98
C LEU A 132 -5.90 -6.93 17.78
N ASP A 133 -7.00 -6.35 17.26
CA ASP A 133 -8.22 -7.09 16.93
C ASP A 133 -7.95 -8.08 15.78
N PRO A 134 -8.27 -9.38 15.93
CA PRO A 134 -8.13 -10.38 14.88
C PRO A 134 -8.79 -9.99 13.55
N ALA A 135 -9.94 -9.31 13.58
CA ALA A 135 -10.63 -8.87 12.38
C ALA A 135 -9.84 -7.79 11.62
N VAL A 136 -9.14 -6.90 12.35
CA VAL A 136 -8.27 -5.86 11.77
C VAL A 136 -6.96 -6.46 11.26
N ILE A 137 -6.39 -7.43 11.99
CA ILE A 137 -5.21 -8.20 11.56
C ILE A 137 -5.49 -8.91 10.24
N ILE A 138 -6.57 -9.70 10.19
CA ILE A 138 -6.95 -10.46 8.99
C ILE A 138 -7.34 -9.50 7.86
N GLY A 139 -8.20 -8.53 8.15
CA GLY A 139 -8.64 -7.52 7.18
C GLY A 139 -7.48 -6.72 6.59
N GLY A 140 -6.45 -6.44 7.41
CA GLY A 140 -5.22 -5.77 7.01
C GLY A 140 -4.36 -6.62 6.09
N ILE A 141 -4.19 -7.92 6.35
CA ILE A 141 -3.45 -8.80 5.44
C ILE A 141 -4.12 -8.80 4.06
N PHE A 142 -5.45 -8.94 4.03
CA PHE A 142 -6.19 -8.92 2.77
C PHE A 142 -6.11 -7.58 2.06
N SER A 143 -6.23 -6.44 2.76
CA SER A 143 -6.12 -5.11 2.12
C SER A 143 -4.77 -4.95 1.41
N HIS A 144 -3.69 -5.44 2.00
CA HIS A 144 -2.36 -5.39 1.39
C HIS A 144 -2.21 -6.32 0.18
N ILE A 145 -2.96 -7.42 0.09
CA ILE A 145 -3.04 -8.24 -1.15
C ILE A 145 -3.73 -7.44 -2.27
N PHE A 146 -4.81 -6.73 -1.95
CA PHE A 146 -5.52 -5.84 -2.88
C PHE A 146 -4.67 -4.63 -3.32
N TYR A 147 -3.66 -4.24 -2.53
CA TYR A 147 -2.63 -3.31 -2.97
C TYR A 147 -1.59 -3.98 -3.89
N SER A 148 -0.91 -5.01 -3.39
CA SER A 148 0.37 -5.45 -3.93
C SER A 148 0.23 -6.25 -5.22
N VAL A 149 -0.82 -7.06 -5.37
CA VAL A 149 -1.00 -7.93 -6.54
C VAL A 149 -1.33 -7.10 -7.80
N PRO A 150 -2.33 -6.19 -7.80
CA PRO A 150 -2.59 -5.33 -8.96
C PRO A 150 -1.39 -4.46 -9.32
N MET A 151 -0.72 -3.89 -8.32
CA MET A 151 0.51 -3.11 -8.51
C MET A 151 1.60 -3.94 -9.21
N ALA A 152 1.90 -5.14 -8.72
CA ALA A 152 2.93 -5.99 -9.29
C ALA A 152 2.62 -6.42 -10.73
N LEU A 153 1.36 -6.76 -11.01
CA LEU A 153 0.91 -7.11 -12.36
C LEU A 153 1.02 -5.93 -13.33
N TRP A 154 0.70 -4.71 -12.87
CA TRP A 154 0.89 -3.50 -13.66
C TRP A 154 2.35 -3.23 -13.97
N ILE A 155 3.22 -3.24 -12.94
CA ILE A 155 4.66 -3.02 -13.09
C ILE A 155 5.27 -4.04 -14.07
N ARG A 156 4.89 -5.32 -13.94
CA ARG A 156 5.28 -6.35 -14.91
C ARG A 156 4.90 -5.95 -16.34
N ARG A 157 3.66 -5.52 -16.56
CA ARG A 157 3.16 -5.15 -17.90
C ARG A 157 3.94 -3.96 -18.50
N ARG A 158 4.38 -3.02 -17.66
CA ARG A 158 5.08 -1.80 -18.11
C ARG A 158 6.57 -2.01 -18.34
N MET A 159 7.16 -3.01 -17.70
CA MET A 159 8.60 -3.30 -17.72
C MET A 159 8.93 -4.65 -18.40
N ALA A 160 7.96 -5.25 -19.08
CA ALA A 160 8.11 -6.52 -19.80
C ALA A 160 9.04 -6.36 -21.00
#